data_AF-X0VXY1-F1
#
_entry.id   AF-X0VXY1-F1
#
_cell.length_a   1.000
_cell.length_b   1.000
_cell.length_c   1.000
_cell.angle_alpha   90.00
_cell.angle_beta   90.00
_cell.angle_gamma   90.00
#
_symmetry.space_group_name_H-M   'P 1'
#
loop_
_entity.id
_entity.type
_entity.pdbx_description
1 polymer ?
#
loop_
_entity_poly.entity_id
_entity_poly.type
_entity_poly.pdbx_seq_one_letter_code
_entity_poly.pdbx_strand_id
1 'polypeptide(L)'
;MDKRTKFTLDEEEIPRYWYNIQADLPEPLPAALHPATGKPLKPEDLAPLFPMELIKQEVSTERWIEIPDEVRDIYRLWRPTTLYRAHRLEKALDTPAKIFYKYEGTSPPGSHKPNTAVAQAYYNKQEGVKRMVTETGAGQWGSALSFGGACFTLKLR
;
A
#
# COMPACT_ATOMS: atom_id res chain seq x y z
N MET A 1 -20.28 30.01 -5.17
CA MET A 1 -20.06 28.64 -4.63
C MET A 1 -19.01 27.95 -5.47
N ASP A 2 -17.92 27.48 -4.88
CA ASP A 2 -16.88 26.72 -5.60
C ASP A 2 -17.48 25.45 -6.21
N LYS A 3 -17.40 25.35 -7.54
CA LYS A 3 -17.94 24.25 -8.36
C LYS A 3 -16.89 23.18 -8.66
N ARG A 4 -15.67 23.29 -8.10
CA ARG A 4 -14.60 22.33 -8.36
C ARG A 4 -15.04 20.91 -7.97
N THR A 5 -14.95 20.01 -8.94
CA THR A 5 -15.30 18.59 -8.75
C THR A 5 -14.07 17.71 -8.60
N LYS A 6 -12.95 18.07 -9.26
CA LYS A 6 -11.72 17.28 -9.25
C LYS A 6 -10.57 18.06 -8.62
N PHE A 7 -9.82 17.38 -7.76
CA PHE A 7 -8.63 17.86 -7.09
C PHE A 7 -7.52 16.87 -7.42
N THR A 8 -6.58 17.32 -8.25
CA THR A 8 -5.41 16.56 -8.70
C THR A 8 -4.17 17.17 -8.05
N LEU A 9 -3.18 16.33 -7.82
CA LEU A 9 -1.83 16.71 -7.41
C LEU A 9 -0.88 16.29 -8.53
N ASP A 10 0.23 16.99 -8.66
CA ASP A 10 1.29 16.65 -9.61
C ASP A 10 2.06 15.40 -9.17
N GLU A 11 2.71 14.71 -10.10
CA GLU A 11 3.60 13.57 -9.79
C GLU A 11 4.78 13.97 -8.89
N GLU A 12 5.23 15.23 -8.97
CA GLU A 12 6.24 15.78 -8.08
C GLU A 12 5.76 15.85 -6.62
N GLU A 13 4.45 15.88 -6.39
CA GLU A 13 3.82 15.92 -5.07
C GLU A 13 3.57 14.52 -4.46
N ILE A 14 4.02 13.45 -5.11
CA ILE A 14 4.00 12.10 -4.51
C ILE A 14 4.83 12.14 -3.22
N PRO A 15 4.28 11.72 -2.05
CA PRO A 15 5.00 11.72 -0.79
C PRO A 15 6.34 10.98 -0.87
N ARG A 16 7.30 11.41 -0.04
CA ARG A 16 8.61 10.75 0.12
C ARG A 16 8.63 9.66 1.18
N TYR A 17 7.63 9.64 2.06
CA TYR A 17 7.56 8.75 3.20
C TYR A 17 6.20 8.07 3.28
N TRP A 18 6.18 6.79 3.65
CA TRP A 18 5.02 6.16 4.25
C TRP A 18 4.92 6.57 5.72
N TYR A 19 3.69 6.68 6.21
CA TYR A 19 3.39 6.98 7.60
C TYR A 19 3.08 5.67 8.34
N ASN A 20 3.71 5.48 9.50
CA ASN A 20 3.47 4.35 10.38
C ASN A 20 2.72 4.83 11.64
N ILE A 21 1.49 4.36 11.80
CA ILE A 21 0.62 4.77 12.90
C ILE A 21 1.10 4.24 14.26
N GLN A 22 1.92 3.18 14.31
CA GLN A 22 2.45 2.64 15.58
C GLN A 22 3.18 3.68 16.41
N ALA A 23 3.81 4.67 15.77
CA ALA A 23 4.52 5.75 16.42
C ALA A 23 3.61 6.68 17.26
N ASP A 24 2.31 6.68 16.96
CA ASP A 24 1.34 7.63 17.53
C ASP A 24 0.12 6.95 18.17
N LEU A 25 0.12 5.61 18.27
CA LEU A 25 -0.91 4.88 19.02
C LEU A 25 -0.79 5.18 20.52
N PRO A 26 -1.92 5.29 21.25
CA PRO A 26 -1.90 5.58 22.69
C PRO A 26 -1.26 4.45 23.51
N GLU A 27 -1.37 3.22 23.02
CA GLU A 27 -0.68 2.04 23.52
C GLU A 27 -0.20 1.19 22.33
N PRO A 28 0.92 0.46 22.47
CA PRO A 28 1.42 -0.41 21.40
C PRO A 28 0.40 -1.49 21.04
N LEU A 29 0.36 -1.89 19.76
CA LEU A 29 -0.44 -3.06 19.39
C LEU A 29 0.07 -4.32 20.13
N PRO A 30 -0.84 -5.24 20.50
CA PRO A 30 -0.45 -6.54 21.03
C PRO A 30 0.48 -7.25 20.06
N ALA A 31 1.52 -7.90 20.59
CA ALA A 31 2.44 -8.68 19.78
C ALA A 31 1.69 -9.82 19.08
N ALA A 32 1.98 -10.01 17.79
CA ALA A 32 1.53 -11.20 17.07
C ALA A 32 2.13 -12.45 17.74
N LEU A 33 1.32 -13.50 17.90
CA LEU A 33 1.72 -14.72 18.61
C LEU A 33 2.02 -15.84 17.63
N HIS A 34 3.06 -16.62 17.95
CA HIS A 34 3.41 -17.83 17.22
C HIS A 34 2.31 -18.88 17.42
N PRO A 35 1.68 -19.39 16.35
CA PRO A 35 0.45 -20.19 16.45
C PRO A 35 0.64 -21.50 17.21
N ALA A 36 1.82 -22.11 17.16
CA ALA A 36 2.10 -23.36 17.89
C ALA A 36 2.48 -23.16 19.37
N THR A 37 3.07 -22.01 19.75
CA THR A 37 3.65 -21.82 21.09
C THR A 37 2.88 -20.81 21.94
N GLY A 38 2.06 -19.96 21.32
CA GLY A 38 1.35 -18.86 21.99
C GLY A 38 2.25 -17.74 22.50
N LYS A 39 3.55 -17.76 22.17
CA LYS A 39 4.51 -16.73 22.56
C LYS A 39 4.62 -15.66 21.46
N PRO A 40 5.06 -14.42 21.78
CA PRO A 40 5.31 -13.40 20.76
C PRO A 40 6.23 -13.92 19.64
N LEU A 41 5.87 -13.60 18.39
CA LEU A 41 6.68 -13.90 17.21
C LEU A 41 8.02 -13.18 17.28
N LYS A 42 9.05 -13.86 16.81
CA LYS A 42 10.36 -13.30 16.59
C LYS A 42 10.63 -13.12 15.09
N PRO A 43 11.55 -12.23 14.69
CA PRO A 43 11.92 -12.06 13.28
C PRO A 43 12.31 -13.38 12.59
N GLU A 44 12.96 -14.30 13.31
CA GLU A 44 13.38 -15.60 12.77
C GLU A 44 12.20 -16.52 12.42
N ASP A 45 11.06 -16.33 13.09
CA ASP A 45 9.83 -17.09 12.79
C ASP A 45 9.21 -16.65 11.45
N LEU A 46 9.52 -15.42 10.99
CA LEU A 46 8.99 -14.81 9.76
C LEU A 46 9.97 -14.89 8.59
N ALA A 47 11.28 -15.00 8.85
CA ALA A 47 12.34 -15.05 7.85
C ALA A 47 12.16 -16.14 6.75
N PRO A 48 11.53 -17.31 7.01
CA PRO A 48 11.23 -18.27 5.94
C PRO A 48 10.17 -17.81 4.94
N LEU A 49 9.35 -16.81 5.32
CA LEU A 49 8.18 -16.37 4.55
C LEU A 49 8.41 -15.03 3.87
N PHE A 50 9.13 -14.12 4.53
CA PHE A 50 9.25 -12.73 4.10
C PHE A 50 10.70 -12.28 4.00
N PRO A 51 11.00 -11.39 3.03
CA PRO A 51 12.21 -10.58 3.03
C PRO A 51 12.46 -9.90 4.39
N MET A 52 13.71 -9.87 4.84
CA MET A 52 14.12 -9.23 6.10
C MET A 52 13.67 -7.78 6.20
N GLU A 53 13.70 -7.02 5.10
CA GLU A 53 13.29 -5.63 5.11
C GLU A 53 11.79 -5.46 5.37
N LEU A 54 10.94 -6.39 4.88
CA LEU A 54 9.52 -6.39 5.22
C LEU A 54 9.29 -6.74 6.70
N ILE A 55 10.08 -7.67 7.24
CA ILE A 55 10.01 -8.05 8.66
C ILE A 55 10.36 -6.86 9.56
N LYS A 56 11.41 -6.10 9.22
CA LYS A 56 11.78 -4.89 9.96
C LYS A 56 10.66 -3.84 9.94
N GLN A 57 10.01 -3.65 8.80
CA GLN A 57 8.91 -2.68 8.69
C GLN A 57 7.70 -3.09 9.53
N GLU A 58 7.38 -4.37 9.60
CA GLU A 58 6.28 -4.90 10.42
C GLU A 58 6.45 -4.59 11.91
N VAL A 59 7.68 -4.62 12.42
CA VAL A 59 7.99 -4.34 13.84
C VAL A 59 8.47 -2.92 14.11
N SER A 60 8.51 -2.06 13.08
CA SER A 60 9.01 -0.70 13.21
C SER A 60 8.06 0.17 14.02
N THR A 61 8.65 1.04 14.84
CA THR A 61 7.95 2.14 15.55
C THR A 61 8.36 3.51 15.03
N GLU A 62 9.15 3.57 13.95
CA GLU A 62 9.51 4.82 13.31
C GLU A 62 8.29 5.42 12.61
N ARG A 63 8.03 6.72 12.84
CA ARG A 63 6.86 7.42 12.28
C ARG A 63 6.88 7.50 10.76
N TRP A 64 8.06 7.67 10.18
CA TRP A 64 8.26 7.91 8.75
C TRP A 64 9.21 6.86 8.18
N ILE A 65 8.73 6.10 7.21
CA ILE A 65 9.55 5.13 6.48
C ILE A 65 9.73 5.68 5.07
N GLU A 66 10.97 5.92 4.66
CA GLU A 66 11.25 6.46 3.34
C GLU A 66 10.79 5.50 2.23
N ILE A 67 10.13 6.04 1.21
CA ILE A 67 9.71 5.27 0.04
C ILE A 67 10.90 5.22 -0.92
N PRO A 68 11.42 4.02 -1.27
CA PRO A 68 12.51 3.89 -2.23
C PRO A 68 12.20 4.60 -3.54
N ASP A 69 13.18 5.27 -4.15
CA ASP A 69 12.97 6.07 -5.36
C ASP A 69 12.43 5.22 -6.51
N GLU A 70 12.85 3.96 -6.65
CA GLU A 70 12.32 3.03 -7.66
C GLU A 70 10.84 2.69 -7.43
N VAL A 71 10.40 2.63 -6.18
CA VAL A 71 8.98 2.43 -5.84
C VAL A 71 8.19 3.70 -6.15
N ARG A 72 8.73 4.88 -5.82
CA ARG A 72 8.11 6.18 -6.14
C ARG A 72 8.00 6.40 -7.64
N ASP A 73 9.00 5.99 -8.42
CA ASP A 73 8.98 6.06 -9.88
C ASP A 73 7.84 5.23 -10.47
N ILE A 74 7.68 3.98 -10.02
CA ILE A 74 6.55 3.13 -10.43
C ILE A 74 5.20 3.73 -10.00
N TYR A 75 5.12 4.35 -8.82
CA TYR A 75 3.89 5.03 -8.39
C TYR A 75 3.45 6.12 -9.36
N ARG A 76 4.35 6.80 -10.09
CA ARG A 76 4.00 7.83 -11.08
C ARG A 76 3.06 7.31 -12.17
N LEU A 77 3.07 6.00 -12.43
CA LEU A 77 2.17 5.36 -13.40
C LEU A 77 0.68 5.55 -13.07
N TRP A 78 0.30 5.79 -11.80
CA TRP A 78 -1.11 6.05 -11.43
C TRP A 78 -1.33 7.02 -10.26
N ARG A 79 -0.28 7.43 -9.55
CA ARG A 79 -0.32 8.33 -8.41
C ARG A 79 0.22 9.72 -8.80
N PRO A 80 -0.27 10.79 -8.18
CA PRO A 80 -1.34 10.83 -7.18
C PRO A 80 -2.74 10.58 -7.76
N THR A 81 -3.57 9.85 -7.02
CA THR A 81 -4.95 9.58 -7.44
C THR A 81 -5.82 10.83 -7.25
N THR A 82 -6.82 11.03 -8.11
CA THR A 82 -7.69 12.21 -8.02
C THR A 82 -8.61 12.14 -6.79
N LEU A 83 -8.74 13.24 -6.06
CA LEU A 83 -9.79 13.45 -5.07
C LEU A 83 -10.98 14.12 -5.75
N TYR A 84 -12.17 13.56 -5.55
CA TYR A 84 -13.40 14.06 -6.15
C TYR A 84 -14.34 14.60 -5.10
N ARG A 85 -15.09 15.65 -5.42
CA ARG A 85 -16.26 16.09 -4.65
C ARG A 85 -17.55 15.60 -5.30
N ALA A 86 -18.38 14.91 -4.53
CA ALA A 86 -19.57 14.22 -5.02
C ALA A 86 -20.83 15.10 -5.01
N HIS A 87 -20.81 16.24 -5.71
CA HIS A 87 -21.92 17.22 -5.72
C HIS A 87 -23.31 16.62 -6.00
N ARG A 88 -23.40 15.62 -6.90
CA ARG A 88 -24.67 14.94 -7.21
C ARG A 88 -25.16 14.07 -6.05
N LEU A 89 -24.24 13.42 -5.34
CA LEU A 89 -24.56 12.64 -4.16
C LEU A 89 -24.98 13.56 -2.99
N GLU A 90 -24.26 14.67 -2.80
CA GLU A 90 -24.65 15.72 -1.83
C GLU A 90 -26.10 16.18 -2.07
N LYS A 91 -26.44 16.48 -3.34
CA LYS A 91 -27.80 16.87 -3.74
C LYS A 91 -28.83 15.74 -3.54
N ALA A 92 -28.50 14.50 -3.90
CA ALA A 92 -29.41 13.37 -3.77
C ALA A 92 -29.74 13.03 -2.31
N LEU A 93 -28.82 13.31 -1.40
CA LEU A 93 -28.97 13.10 0.04
C LEU A 93 -29.56 14.32 0.78
N ASP A 94 -29.78 15.44 0.09
CA ASP A 94 -30.17 16.73 0.67
C ASP A 94 -29.33 17.10 1.92
N THR A 95 -28.02 16.89 1.82
CA THR A 95 -27.11 17.09 2.96
C THR A 95 -26.33 18.41 2.84
N PRO A 96 -26.13 19.14 3.96
CA PRO A 96 -25.20 20.26 3.98
C PRO A 96 -23.73 19.80 4.02
N ALA A 97 -23.47 18.50 4.24
CA ALA A 97 -22.13 17.94 4.28
C ALA A 97 -21.49 17.95 2.89
N LYS A 98 -20.17 18.18 2.86
CA LYS A 98 -19.38 18.02 1.64
C LYS A 98 -18.84 16.60 1.59
N ILE A 99 -19.08 15.88 0.49
CA ILE A 99 -18.68 14.49 0.35
C ILE A 99 -17.53 14.42 -0.63
N PHE A 100 -16.37 13.93 -0.16
CA PHE A 100 -15.20 13.69 -0.98
C PHE A 100 -14.84 12.21 -1.00
N TYR A 101 -14.30 11.75 -2.12
CA TYR A 101 -13.76 10.40 -2.23
C TYR A 101 -12.41 10.41 -2.96
N LYS A 102 -11.43 9.73 -2.36
CA LYS A 102 -10.10 9.49 -2.95
C LYS A 102 -10.22 8.29 -3.90
N TYR A 103 -10.09 8.54 -5.20
CA TYR A 103 -10.40 7.52 -6.20
C TYR A 103 -9.18 6.64 -6.50
N GLU A 104 -8.98 5.59 -5.71
CA GLU A 104 -7.88 4.62 -5.88
C GLU A 104 -8.09 3.62 -7.03
N GLY A 105 -9.17 3.76 -7.80
CA GLY A 105 -9.47 2.90 -8.95
C GLY A 105 -8.65 3.21 -10.21
N THR A 106 -7.77 4.21 -10.18
CA THR A 106 -6.99 4.64 -11.35
C THR A 106 -5.74 3.80 -11.61
N SER A 107 -5.36 2.91 -10.69
CA SER A 107 -4.21 2.03 -10.90
C SER A 107 -4.49 1.02 -12.03
N PRO A 108 -3.46 0.48 -12.71
CA PRO A 108 -3.69 -0.49 -13.78
C PRO A 108 -4.52 -1.73 -13.32
N PRO A 109 -4.34 -2.24 -12.08
CA PRO A 109 -5.22 -3.27 -11.50
C PRO A 109 -6.56 -2.79 -10.93
N GLY A 110 -6.86 -1.48 -10.99
CA GLY A 110 -8.16 -0.90 -10.62
C GLY A 110 -8.47 -0.82 -9.12
N SER A 111 -7.45 -0.79 -8.25
CA SER A 111 -7.63 -0.65 -6.79
C SER A 111 -6.41 -0.05 -6.07
N HIS A 112 -6.47 0.11 -4.75
CA HIS A 112 -5.34 0.56 -3.93
C HIS A 112 -4.26 -0.52 -3.69
N LYS A 113 -4.55 -1.79 -3.99
CA LYS A 113 -3.65 -2.92 -3.71
C LYS A 113 -2.24 -2.81 -4.34
N PRO A 114 -2.04 -2.23 -5.54
CA PRO A 114 -0.72 -1.99 -6.10
C PRO A 114 0.19 -1.13 -5.22
N ASN A 115 -0.39 -0.30 -4.34
CA ASN A 115 0.40 0.53 -3.43
C ASN A 115 1.32 -0.33 -2.54
N THR A 116 0.85 -1.45 -2.00
CA THR A 116 1.72 -2.39 -1.25
C THR A 116 2.39 -3.43 -2.15
N ALA A 117 1.70 -3.90 -3.20
CA ALA A 117 2.23 -4.96 -4.06
C ALA A 117 3.55 -4.57 -4.76
N VAL A 118 3.67 -3.31 -5.19
CA VAL A 118 4.91 -2.79 -5.79
C VAL A 118 6.03 -2.73 -4.75
N ALA A 119 5.76 -2.27 -3.53
CA ALA A 119 6.76 -2.23 -2.46
C ALA A 119 7.24 -3.64 -2.08
N GLN A 120 6.32 -4.60 -1.93
CA GLN A 120 6.68 -5.99 -1.63
C GLN A 120 7.48 -6.62 -2.77
N ALA A 121 7.10 -6.37 -4.03
CA ALA A 121 7.87 -6.82 -5.19
C ALA A 121 9.29 -6.21 -5.20
N TYR A 122 9.42 -4.93 -4.87
CA TYR A 122 10.72 -4.26 -4.75
C TYR A 122 11.60 -4.95 -3.71
N TYR A 123 11.14 -5.11 -2.47
CA TYR A 123 11.97 -5.70 -1.41
C TYR A 123 12.32 -7.18 -1.66
N ASN A 124 11.39 -7.96 -2.23
CA ASN A 124 11.69 -9.32 -2.69
C ASN A 124 12.80 -9.31 -3.77
N LYS A 125 12.73 -8.38 -4.73
CA LYS A 125 13.74 -8.24 -5.77
C LYS A 125 15.11 -7.86 -5.19
N GLN A 126 15.16 -6.93 -4.24
CA GLN A 126 16.40 -6.51 -3.57
C GLN A 126 17.06 -7.67 -2.80
N GLU A 127 16.26 -8.54 -2.18
CA GLU A 127 16.76 -9.73 -1.48
C GLU A 127 17.01 -10.94 -2.42
N GLY A 128 16.99 -10.72 -3.73
CA GLY A 128 17.38 -11.72 -4.72
C GLY A 128 16.32 -12.79 -4.99
N VAL A 129 15.11 -12.66 -4.44
CA VAL A 129 13.97 -13.55 -4.70
C VAL A 129 13.69 -13.56 -6.21
N LYS A 130 13.44 -14.76 -6.75
CA LYS A 130 13.17 -14.95 -8.19
C LYS A 130 11.70 -15.23 -8.49
N ARG A 131 10.95 -15.66 -7.47
CA ARG A 131 9.53 -15.99 -7.57
C ARG A 131 8.81 -15.65 -6.27
N MET A 132 7.72 -14.93 -6.40
CA MET A 132 6.75 -14.73 -5.31
C MET A 132 5.56 -15.68 -5.50
N VAL A 133 4.88 -16.01 -4.40
CA VAL A 133 3.67 -16.83 -4.39
C VAL A 133 2.63 -16.12 -3.54
N THR A 134 1.36 -16.12 -3.98
CA THR A 134 0.27 -15.61 -3.17
C THR A 134 -1.05 -16.30 -3.51
N GLU A 135 -2.02 -16.20 -2.61
CA GLU A 135 -3.40 -16.55 -2.83
C GLU A 135 -4.18 -15.42 -3.50
N THR A 136 -5.29 -15.73 -4.16
CA THR A 136 -6.26 -14.70 -4.52
C THR A 136 -7.66 -15.28 -4.66
N GLY A 137 -8.67 -14.51 -4.24
CA GLY A 137 -10.08 -14.85 -4.46
C GLY A 137 -10.58 -14.29 -5.78
N ALA A 138 -11.27 -13.15 -5.73
CA ALA A 138 -11.79 -12.46 -6.92
C ALA A 138 -10.70 -11.97 -7.91
N GLY A 139 -9.42 -12.02 -7.54
CA GLY A 139 -8.29 -11.72 -8.43
C GLY A 139 -7.68 -10.33 -8.29
N GLN A 140 -8.26 -9.41 -7.50
CA GLN A 140 -7.70 -8.05 -7.36
C GLN A 140 -6.29 -8.06 -6.77
N TRP A 141 -6.03 -8.90 -5.76
CA TRP A 141 -4.71 -9.00 -5.14
C TRP A 141 -3.71 -9.70 -6.07
N GLY A 142 -4.09 -10.83 -6.68
CA GLY A 142 -3.25 -11.50 -7.66
C GLY A 142 -2.88 -10.59 -8.84
N SER A 143 -3.82 -9.76 -9.30
CA SER A 143 -3.57 -8.75 -10.35
C SER A 143 -2.59 -7.67 -9.90
N ALA A 144 -2.74 -7.16 -8.66
CA ALA A 144 -1.82 -6.18 -8.10
C ALA A 144 -0.40 -6.72 -7.93
N LEU A 145 -0.25 -7.94 -7.43
CA LEU A 145 1.06 -8.57 -7.26
C LEU A 145 1.67 -9.01 -8.60
N SER A 146 0.85 -9.40 -9.57
CA SER A 146 1.31 -9.67 -10.95
C SER A 146 1.88 -8.41 -11.59
N PHE A 147 1.18 -7.29 -11.42
CA PHE A 147 1.65 -5.98 -11.88
C PHE A 147 2.96 -5.56 -11.20
N GLY A 148 3.04 -5.65 -9.86
CA GLY A 148 4.27 -5.35 -9.12
C GLY A 148 5.44 -6.26 -9.52
N GLY A 149 5.18 -7.57 -9.67
CA GLY A 149 6.17 -8.53 -10.13
C GLY A 149 6.68 -8.22 -11.55
N ALA A 150 5.80 -7.83 -12.47
CA ALA A 150 6.16 -7.43 -13.82
C ALA A 150 7.09 -6.20 -13.84
N CYS A 151 6.84 -5.20 -12.99
CA CYS A 151 7.68 -4.00 -12.88
C CYS A 151 9.12 -4.31 -12.44
N PHE A 152 9.32 -5.40 -11.68
CA PHE A 152 10.64 -5.81 -11.16
C PHE A 152 11.20 -7.11 -11.79
N THR A 153 10.58 -7.62 -12.85
CA THR A 153 10.96 -8.88 -13.52
C THR A 153 10.98 -10.08 -12.55
N LEU A 154 10.00 -10.15 -11.65
CA LEU A 154 9.78 -11.28 -10.75
C LEU A 154 8.74 -12.23 -11.35
N LYS A 155 8.98 -13.53 -11.22
CA LYS A 155 7.94 -14.53 -11.55
C LYS A 155 6.89 -14.54 -10.44
N LEU A 156 5.62 -14.66 -10.79
CA LEU A 156 4.54 -14.87 -9.83
C LEU A 156 3.89 -16.24 -10.06
N ARG A 157 3.49 -16.89 -8.97
CA ARG A 157 2.66 -18.10 -8.98
C ARG A 157 1.45 -17.91 -8.09
#